data_AF-A0A7V0V904-F1
#
_entry.id   AF-A0A7V0V904-F1
#
_cell.length_a   1.000
_cell.length_b   1.000
_cell.length_c   1.000
_cell.angle_alpha   90.00
_cell.angle_beta   90.00
_cell.angle_gamma   90.00
#
_symmetry.space_group_name_H-M   'P 1'
#
loop_
_entity.id
_entity.type
_entity.pdbx_description
1 polymer ?
#
loop_
_entity_poly.entity_id
_entity_poly.type
_entity_poly.pdbx_seq_one_letter_code
_entity_poly.pdbx_strand_id
1 'polypeptide(L)' 'MPFHYAESAVNELTNTAIDPVAKIPELKVCAVRIEKV' A
#
# COMPACT_ATOMS: atom_id res chain seq x y z
N MET A 1 2.82 4.23 7.00
CA MET A 1 4.21 4.04 6.52
C MET A 1 4.42 4.97 5.32
N PRO A 2 5.57 5.67 5.19
CA PRO A 2 5.81 6.61 4.09
C PRO A 2 6.20 5.89 2.79
N PHE A 3 5.84 6.45 1.63
CA PHE A 3 6.18 5.93 0.30
C PHE A 3 7.35 6.69 -0.37
N HIS A 4 8.10 7.47 0.41
CA HIS A 4 9.17 8.33 -0.11
C HIS A 4 10.52 7.62 -0.32
N TYR A 5 10.68 6.41 0.21
CA TYR A 5 11.95 5.69 0.26
C TYR A 5 11.91 4.48 -0.66
N ALA A 6 12.83 4.40 -1.61
CA ALA A 6 12.90 3.28 -2.56
C ALA A 6 13.36 1.98 -1.87
N GLU A 7 14.25 2.11 -0.89
CA GLU A 7 14.73 1.00 -0.04
C GLU A 7 13.68 0.43 0.91
N SER A 8 12.52 1.09 1.03
CA SER A 8 11.40 0.66 1.87
C SER A 8 10.09 0.93 1.15
N ALA A 9 9.91 0.25 0.01
CA ALA A 9 8.79 0.42 -0.89
C ALA A 9 7.46 -0.10 -0.29
N VAL A 10 6.79 0.74 0.50
CA VAL A 10 5.50 0.41 1.15
C VAL A 10 4.41 -0.02 0.17
N ASN A 11 4.46 0.43 -1.08
CA ASN A 11 3.48 0.04 -2.09
C ASN A 11 3.53 -1.46 -2.43
N GLU A 12 4.62 -2.17 -2.13
CA GLU A 12 4.67 -3.64 -2.21
C GLU A 12 3.67 -4.32 -1.26
N LEU A 13 3.28 -3.62 -0.19
CA LEU A 13 2.30 -4.10 0.78
C LEU A 13 0.87 -3.67 0.44
N THR A 14 0.68 -2.68 -0.45
CA THR A 14 -0.67 -2.22 -0.84
C THR A 14 -1.32 -3.17 -1.84
N ASN A 15 -2.65 -3.24 -1.84
CA ASN A 15 -3.38 -4.10 -2.76
C ASN A 15 -3.53 -3.46 -4.16
N THR A 16 -3.90 -4.26 -5.15
CA THR A 16 -4.10 -3.82 -6.55
C THR A 16 -5.53 -3.37 -6.86
N ALA A 17 -6.38 -3.17 -5.84
CA ALA A 17 -7.74 -2.72 -6.05
C ALA A 17 -7.75 -1.26 -6.54
N ILE A 18 -8.70 -0.99 -7.43
CA ILE A 18 -8.86 0.29 -8.10
C ILE A 18 -10.33 0.70 -7.97
N ASP A 19 -10.57 1.97 -7.67
CA ASP A 19 -11.92 2.53 -7.66
C ASP A 19 -12.57 2.39 -9.05
N PRO A 20 -13.78 1.79 -9.17
CA PRO A 20 -14.37 1.50 -10.46
C PRO A 20 -14.75 2.76 -11.26
N VAL A 21 -14.98 3.91 -10.59
CA VAL A 21 -15.40 5.18 -11.20
C VAL A 21 -14.20 6.08 -11.44
N ALA A 22 -13.43 6.38 -10.39
CA ALA A 22 -12.33 7.34 -10.40
C ALA A 22 -10.99 6.76 -10.88
N LYS A 23 -10.87 5.43 -10.98
CA LYS A 23 -9.66 4.71 -11.42
C LYS A 23 -8.41 5.00 -10.57
N ILE A 24 -8.60 5.35 -9.30
CA ILE A 24 -7.52 5.56 -8.34
C ILE A 24 -7.23 4.28 -7.53
N PRO A 25 -5.96 4.03 -7.14
CA PRO A 25 -5.60 2.86 -6.34
C PRO A 25 -5.96 3.02 -4.85
N GLU A 26 -6.22 1.90 -4.18
CA GLU A 26 -6.48 1.86 -2.75
C GLU A 26 -5.18 1.88 -1.91
N LEU A 27 -4.61 3.07 -1.72
CA LEU A 27 -3.35 3.21 -0.98
C LEU A 27 -3.51 3.42 0.54
N LYS A 28 -4.74 3.72 0.99
CA LYS A 28 -4.99 4.09 2.39
C LYS A 28 -5.42 2.90 3.26
N VAL A 29 -5.80 1.79 2.65
CA VAL A 29 -6.32 0.60 3.34
C VAL A 29 -5.65 -0.63 2.74
N CYS A 30 -4.95 -1.41 3.56
CA CYS A 30 -4.52 -2.74 3.21
C CYS A 30 -4.29 -3.54 4.50
N ALA A 31 -4.75 -4.80 4.52
CA ALA A 31 -4.53 -5.67 5.67
C ALA A 31 -3.07 -6.12 5.70
N VAL A 32 -2.38 -5.87 6.82
CA VAL A 32 -0.98 -6.25 7.01
C VAL A 32 -0.78 -6.94 8.36
N ARG A 33 0.22 -7.82 8.44
CA ARG A 33 0.67 -8.44 9.69
C ARG A 33 2.00 -7.82 10.10
N ILE A 34 2.11 -7.39 11.34
CA ILE A 34 3.34 -6.83 11.91
C ILE A 34 3.98 -7.89 12.80
N GLU A 35 5.29 -8.08 12.68
CA GLU A 35 6.08 -9.00 13.50
C GLU A 35 7.28 -8.26 14.11
N LYS A 36 7.76 -8.75 15.25
CA LYS A 36 9.03 -8.27 15.82
C LYS A 36 10.18 -8.81 14.97
N VAL A 37 11.20 -7.97 14.78
CA VAL A 37 12.50 -8.35 14.22
C VAL A 37 13.43 -8.76 15.35
#